data_AF-A0A239NE19-F1
#
_entry.id   AF-A0A239NE19-F1
#
_cell.length_a   1.000
_cell.length_b   1.000
_cell.length_c   1.000
_cell.angle_alpha   90.00
_cell.angle_beta   90.00
_cell.angle_gamma   90.00
#
_symmetry.space_group_name_H-M   'P 1'
#
loop_
_entity.id
_entity.type
_entity.pdbx_description
1 polymer ?
#
loop_
_entity_poly.entity_id
_entity_poly.type
_entity_poly.pdbx_seq_one_letter_code
_entity_poly.pdbx_strand_id
1 'polypeptide(L)'
;MCRPGDPPPPRPPLPLTSTVDEIARQVQGSAVIASEAVKQARMTDSRIARLAQAASRIGAVVELINTIAGQTNLLALNATIEAARAGDAGRGFAVVAAEVKTLAEQTAKATGEISAQVAEIQSATNESVISIKEISATIGRISEIASTIAAAVEQQGAATCEISRNVQQAAAGTTKVSHSIFEVRSGAGETGQASRRVLSAAKSLSDESGRLKSELGLFLDSVRAA
;
A
#
# COMPACT_ATOMS: atom_id res chain seq x y z
N MET A 1 -0.72 44.81 -20.54
CA MET A 1 -2.20 44.86 -20.60
C MET A 1 -2.67 43.61 -21.36
N CYS A 2 -3.10 42.57 -20.64
CA CYS A 2 -3.67 41.36 -21.25
C CYS A 2 -5.09 41.66 -21.74
N ARG A 3 -5.46 41.18 -22.93
CA ARG A 3 -6.80 41.35 -23.49
C ARG A 3 -7.78 40.38 -22.81
N PRO A 4 -9.03 40.79 -22.53
CA PRO A 4 -10.06 39.88 -22.04
C PRO A 4 -10.42 38.90 -23.16
N GLY A 5 -10.14 37.60 -22.97
CA GLY A 5 -10.44 36.53 -23.93
C GLY A 5 -9.31 35.54 -24.19
N ASP A 6 -8.09 35.79 -23.69
CA ASP A 6 -7.02 34.81 -23.82
C ASP A 6 -7.32 33.57 -22.96
N PRO A 7 -7.26 32.35 -23.52
CA PRO A 7 -7.40 31.13 -22.75
C PRO A 7 -6.32 31.11 -21.65
N PRO A 8 -6.65 30.63 -20.44
CA PRO A 8 -5.67 30.57 -19.36
C PRO A 8 -4.45 29.77 -19.83
N PRO A 9 -3.23 30.18 -19.46
CA PRO A 9 -2.02 29.44 -19.83
C PRO A 9 -2.18 27.98 -19.41
N PRO A 10 -1.73 27.01 -20.23
CA PRO A 10 -1.82 25.61 -19.89
C PRO A 10 -1.18 25.39 -18.51
N ARG A 11 -1.93 24.79 -17.58
CA ARG A 11 -1.40 24.46 -16.26
C ARG A 11 -0.12 23.64 -16.48
N PRO A 12 0.99 23.97 -15.81
CA PRO A 12 2.17 23.14 -15.88
C PRO A 12 1.76 21.71 -15.48
N PRO A 13 2.21 20.68 -16.22
CA PRO A 13 1.95 19.32 -15.80
C PRO A 13 2.45 19.18 -14.37
N LEU A 14 1.60 18.66 -13.47
CA LEU A 14 2.05 18.26 -12.14
C LEU A 14 3.24 17.32 -12.36
N PRO A 15 4.42 17.61 -11.77
CA PRO A 15 5.57 16.78 -12.03
C PRO A 15 5.23 15.40 -11.48
N LEU A 16 5.40 14.34 -12.28
CA LEU A 16 5.10 12.96 -11.90
C LEU A 16 5.80 12.56 -10.58
N THR A 17 6.89 13.26 -10.23
CA THR A 17 7.54 13.16 -8.91
C THR A 17 6.62 13.46 -7.73
N SER A 18 5.67 14.39 -7.83
CA SER A 18 4.74 14.68 -6.72
C SER A 18 3.83 13.50 -6.39
N THR A 19 3.43 12.73 -7.41
CA THR A 19 2.61 11.52 -7.22
C THR A 19 3.41 10.37 -6.64
N VAL A 20 4.68 10.22 -7.04
CA VAL A 20 5.59 9.21 -6.46
C VAL A 20 5.86 9.52 -4.99
N ASP A 21 6.13 10.78 -4.65
CA ASP A 21 6.37 11.20 -3.26
C ASP A 21 5.14 10.98 -2.37
N GLU A 22 3.94 11.21 -2.90
CA GLU A 22 2.70 10.96 -2.17
C GLU A 22 2.46 9.47 -1.94
N ILE A 23 2.68 8.63 -2.96
CA ILE A 23 2.58 7.17 -2.81
C ILE A 23 3.61 6.69 -1.79
N ALA A 24 4.85 7.18 -1.82
CA ALA A 24 5.89 6.81 -0.86
C ALA A 24 5.47 7.15 0.58
N ARG A 25 4.93 8.36 0.81
CA ARG A 25 4.39 8.77 2.11
C ARG A 25 3.25 7.86 2.57
N GLN A 26 2.31 7.54 1.68
CA GLN A 26 1.15 6.72 2.00
C GLN A 26 1.54 5.26 2.32
N VAL A 27 2.53 4.71 1.62
CA VAL A 27 3.07 3.37 1.88
C VAL A 27 3.80 3.34 3.23
N GLN A 28 4.60 4.35 3.54
CA GLN A 28 5.25 4.46 4.85
C GLN A 28 4.22 4.57 5.98
N GLY A 29 3.17 5.37 5.78
CA GLY A 29 2.05 5.47 6.73
C GLY A 29 1.35 4.12 6.94
N SER A 30 1.17 3.35 5.87
CA SER A 30 0.57 2.00 5.93
C SER A 30 1.43 1.02 6.75
N ALA A 31 2.76 1.08 6.62
CA ALA A 31 3.69 0.27 7.41
C ALA A 31 3.61 0.59 8.91
N VAL A 32 3.48 1.87 9.27
CA VAL A 32 3.29 2.31 10.66
C VAL A 32 1.97 1.78 11.23
N ILE A 33 0.87 1.90 10.47
CA ILE A 33 -0.45 1.39 10.87
C ILE A 33 -0.41 -0.13 11.06
N ALA A 34 0.23 -0.86 10.16
CA ALA A 34 0.40 -2.31 10.28
C ALA A 34 1.19 -2.68 11.55
N SER A 35 2.28 -1.97 11.85
CA SER A 35 3.08 -2.19 13.06
C SER A 35 2.26 -1.97 14.35
N GLU A 36 1.47 -0.90 14.41
CA GLU A 36 0.59 -0.64 15.55
C GLU A 36 -0.50 -1.71 15.66
N ALA A 37 -1.06 -2.17 14.54
CA ALA A 37 -2.05 -3.25 14.53
C ALA A 37 -1.47 -4.58 15.07
N VAL A 38 -0.21 -4.93 14.75
CA VAL A 38 0.48 -6.08 15.35
C VAL A 38 0.60 -5.93 16.87
N LYS A 39 0.94 -4.74 17.35
CA LYS A 39 1.05 -4.45 18.78
C LYS A 39 -0.31 -4.59 19.48
N GLN A 40 -1.38 -4.06 18.90
CA GLN A 40 -2.75 -4.19 19.40
C GLN A 40 -3.20 -5.67 19.44
N ALA A 41 -2.88 -6.45 18.41
CA ALA A 41 -3.17 -7.88 18.37
C ALA A 41 -2.46 -8.63 19.52
N ARG A 42 -1.17 -8.35 19.77
CA ARG A 42 -0.41 -8.92 20.91
C ARG A 42 -1.01 -8.54 22.27
N MET A 43 -1.45 -7.30 22.42
CA MET A 43 -2.12 -6.86 23.66
C MET A 43 -3.44 -7.59 23.87
N THR A 44 -4.18 -7.85 22.80
CA THR A 44 -5.44 -8.58 22.84
C THR A 44 -5.20 -10.05 23.19
N ASP A 45 -4.22 -10.70 22.58
CA ASP A 45 -3.79 -12.07 22.90
C ASP A 45 -3.45 -12.22 24.40
N SER A 46 -2.69 -11.27 24.98
CA SER A 46 -2.39 -11.26 26.42
C SER A 46 -3.64 -11.10 27.30
N ARG A 47 -4.61 -10.29 26.88
CA ARG A 47 -5.89 -10.12 27.62
C ARG A 47 -6.71 -11.40 27.59
N ILE A 48 -6.79 -12.07 26.44
CA ILE A 48 -7.52 -13.32 26.27
C ILE A 48 -6.85 -14.47 27.02
N ALA A 49 -5.51 -14.54 27.04
CA ALA A 49 -4.78 -15.51 27.85
C ALA A 49 -5.09 -15.38 29.35
N ARG A 50 -5.24 -14.15 29.87
CA ARG A 50 -5.68 -13.92 31.25
C ARG A 50 -7.13 -14.35 31.48
N LEU A 51 -8.00 -14.16 30.49
CA LEU A 51 -9.39 -14.64 30.55
C LEU A 51 -9.44 -16.18 30.60
N ALA A 52 -8.63 -16.86 29.77
CA ALA A 52 -8.50 -18.32 29.78
C ALA A 52 -8.06 -18.83 31.15
N GLN A 53 -7.06 -18.18 31.76
CA GLN A 53 -6.57 -18.53 33.09
C GLN A 53 -7.65 -18.31 34.16
N ALA A 54 -8.42 -17.21 34.08
CA ALA A 54 -9.52 -16.95 35.00
C ALA A 54 -10.62 -18.00 34.88
N ALA A 55 -11.01 -18.37 33.66
CA ALA A 55 -11.99 -19.43 33.39
C ALA A 55 -11.51 -20.79 33.92
N SER A 56 -10.23 -21.12 33.78
CA SER A 56 -9.64 -22.34 34.36
C SER A 56 -9.71 -22.35 35.88
N ARG A 57 -9.41 -21.23 36.54
CA ARG A 57 -9.54 -21.11 38.01
C ARG A 57 -10.98 -21.25 38.48
N ILE A 58 -11.94 -20.68 37.75
CA ILE A 58 -13.37 -20.86 38.03
C ILE A 58 -13.74 -22.34 37.90
N GLY A 59 -13.30 -23.01 36.83
CA GLY A 59 -13.54 -24.45 36.64
C GLY A 59 -13.07 -25.30 37.82
N ALA A 60 -11.86 -25.05 38.33
CA ALA A 60 -11.34 -25.75 39.51
C ALA A 60 -12.16 -25.50 40.79
N VAL A 61 -12.67 -24.26 40.97
CA VAL A 61 -13.55 -23.94 42.10
C VAL A 61 -14.90 -24.65 41.98
N VAL A 62 -15.47 -24.69 40.78
CA VAL A 62 -16.75 -25.36 40.52
C VAL A 62 -16.64 -26.86 40.75
N GLU A 63 -15.53 -27.49 40.34
CA GLU A 63 -15.25 -28.90 40.60
C GLU A 63 -15.14 -29.20 42.11
N LEU A 64 -14.49 -28.31 42.87
CA LEU A 64 -14.43 -28.40 44.33
C LEU A 64 -15.83 -28.30 44.96
N ILE A 65 -16.66 -27.35 44.53
CA ILE A 65 -18.03 -27.21 45.04
C ILE A 65 -18.86 -28.45 44.72
N ASN A 66 -18.74 -29.00 43.51
CA ASN A 66 -19.44 -30.23 43.13
C ASN A 66 -19.00 -31.41 44.02
N THR A 67 -17.71 -31.49 44.35
CA THR A 67 -17.19 -32.50 45.29
C THR A 67 -17.78 -32.32 46.70
N ILE A 68 -17.83 -31.08 47.20
CA ILE A 68 -18.43 -30.76 48.51
C ILE A 68 -19.93 -31.10 48.53
N ALA A 69 -20.66 -30.80 47.44
CA ALA A 69 -22.07 -31.15 47.31
C ALA A 69 -22.26 -32.67 47.35
N GLY A 70 -21.42 -33.44 46.66
CA GLY A 70 -21.42 -34.91 46.73
C GLY A 70 -21.17 -35.45 48.13
N GLN A 71 -20.18 -34.90 48.86
CA GLN A 71 -19.91 -35.27 50.25
C GLN A 71 -21.06 -34.90 51.19
N THR A 72 -21.67 -33.73 51.00
CA THR A 72 -22.81 -33.25 51.78
C THR A 72 -24.03 -34.13 51.58
N ASN A 73 -24.29 -34.57 50.33
CA ASN A 73 -25.34 -35.52 50.01
C ASN A 73 -25.12 -36.87 50.72
N LEU A 74 -23.88 -37.36 50.75
CA LEU A 74 -23.52 -38.62 51.42
C LEU A 74 -23.68 -38.51 52.95
N LEU A 75 -23.28 -37.38 53.53
CA LEU A 75 -23.50 -37.07 54.95
C LEU A 75 -25.00 -37.01 55.30
N ALA A 76 -25.80 -36.34 54.48
CA ALA A 76 -27.24 -36.25 54.64
C ALA A 76 -27.93 -37.62 54.55
N LEU A 77 -27.48 -38.48 53.64
CA LEU A 77 -27.94 -39.85 53.53
C LEU A 77 -27.65 -40.66 54.81
N ASN A 78 -26.42 -40.57 55.34
CA ASN A 78 -26.05 -41.23 56.59
C ASN A 78 -26.89 -40.73 57.77
N ALA A 79 -27.15 -39.42 57.85
CA ALA A 79 -28.03 -38.84 58.87
C ALA A 79 -29.47 -39.32 58.73
N THR A 80 -29.98 -39.49 57.50
CA THR A 80 -31.31 -40.04 57.24
C THR A 80 -31.43 -41.49 57.73
N ILE A 81 -30.39 -42.31 57.51
CA ILE A 81 -30.33 -43.70 57.99
C ILE A 81 -30.35 -43.73 59.52
N GLU A 82 -29.53 -42.91 60.18
CA GLU A 82 -29.46 -42.91 61.64
C GLU A 82 -30.72 -42.35 62.29
N ALA A 83 -31.37 -41.35 61.66
CA ALA A 83 -32.66 -40.84 62.09
C ALA A 83 -33.77 -41.90 61.99
N ALA A 84 -33.77 -42.72 60.93
CA ALA A 84 -34.68 -43.87 60.82
C ALA A 84 -34.42 -44.91 61.92
N ARG A 85 -33.16 -45.11 62.29
CA ARG A 85 -32.74 -46.04 63.35
C ARG A 85 -33.18 -45.60 64.75
N ALA A 86 -33.27 -44.29 64.98
CA ALA A 86 -33.75 -43.69 66.23
C ALA A 86 -35.29 -43.73 66.38
N GLY A 87 -36.04 -44.17 65.36
CA GLY A 87 -37.50 -44.27 65.42
C GLY A 87 -38.19 -42.92 65.63
N ASP A 88 -39.18 -42.87 66.52
CA ASP A 88 -39.98 -41.65 66.77
C ASP A 88 -39.13 -40.47 67.30
N ALA A 89 -38.04 -40.74 68.03
CA ALA A 89 -37.12 -39.72 68.53
C ALA A 89 -36.31 -39.04 67.41
N GLY A 90 -36.17 -39.70 66.24
CA GLY A 90 -35.40 -39.22 65.10
C GLY A 90 -36.19 -38.40 64.07
N ARG A 91 -37.53 -38.25 64.21
CA ARG A 91 -38.37 -37.61 63.19
C ARG A 91 -37.92 -36.20 62.80
N GLY A 92 -37.55 -35.36 63.77
CA GLY A 92 -37.06 -34.00 63.50
C GLY A 92 -35.73 -34.00 62.74
N PHE A 93 -34.82 -34.91 63.09
CA PHE A 93 -33.55 -35.09 62.40
C PHE A 93 -33.73 -35.62 60.96
N ALA A 94 -34.71 -36.51 60.74
CA ALA A 94 -35.02 -37.03 59.40
C ALA A 94 -35.46 -35.92 58.43
N VAL A 95 -36.26 -34.95 58.89
CA VAL A 95 -36.69 -33.81 58.07
C VAL A 95 -35.50 -32.93 57.69
N VAL A 96 -34.63 -32.60 58.66
CA VAL A 96 -33.43 -31.80 58.38
C VAL A 96 -32.48 -32.53 57.44
N ALA A 97 -32.28 -33.83 57.62
CA ALA A 97 -31.43 -34.64 56.75
C ALA A 97 -31.96 -34.67 55.30
N ALA A 98 -33.28 -34.79 55.11
CA ALA A 98 -33.90 -34.74 53.79
C ALA A 98 -33.72 -33.36 53.12
N GLU A 99 -33.89 -32.26 53.86
CA GLU A 99 -33.70 -30.90 53.35
C GLU A 99 -32.25 -30.66 52.91
N VAL A 100 -31.27 -31.08 53.73
CA VAL A 100 -29.84 -30.98 53.40
C VAL A 100 -29.51 -31.80 52.15
N LYS A 101 -30.11 -32.99 52.01
CA LYS A 101 -29.95 -33.84 50.82
C LYS A 101 -30.43 -33.13 49.56
N THR A 102 -31.64 -32.56 49.60
CA THR A 102 -32.21 -31.80 48.47
C THR A 102 -31.36 -30.58 48.12
N LEU A 103 -30.85 -29.85 49.12
CA LEU A 103 -29.99 -28.69 48.90
C LEU A 103 -28.65 -29.09 48.25
N ALA A 104 -28.10 -30.24 48.64
CA ALA A 104 -26.89 -30.80 48.03
C ALA A 104 -27.11 -31.21 46.56
N GLU A 105 -28.24 -31.86 46.25
CA GLU A 105 -28.63 -32.21 44.87
C GLU A 105 -28.83 -30.96 44.00
N GLN A 106 -29.49 -29.93 44.51
CA GLN A 106 -29.65 -28.64 43.82
C GLN A 106 -28.30 -27.95 43.58
N THR A 107 -27.41 -27.99 44.57
CA THR A 107 -26.05 -27.44 44.44
C THR A 107 -25.27 -28.15 43.36
N ALA A 108 -25.28 -29.49 43.35
CA ALA A 108 -24.60 -30.30 42.33
C ALA A 108 -25.12 -29.99 40.92
N LYS A 109 -26.45 -29.86 40.76
CA LYS A 109 -27.06 -29.47 39.49
C LYS A 109 -26.59 -28.08 39.03
N ALA A 110 -26.65 -27.08 39.90
CA ALA A 110 -26.22 -25.72 39.59
C ALA A 110 -24.72 -25.68 39.24
N THR A 111 -23.87 -26.42 39.94
CA THR A 111 -22.44 -26.52 39.59
C THR A 111 -22.19 -27.20 38.25
N GLY A 112 -23.04 -28.16 37.85
CA GLY A 112 -22.98 -28.78 36.53
C GLY A 112 -23.29 -27.78 35.41
N GLU A 113 -24.33 -26.97 35.59
CA GLU A 113 -24.69 -25.89 34.65
C GLU A 113 -23.57 -24.85 34.54
N ILE A 114 -22.98 -24.43 35.66
CA ILE A 114 -21.84 -23.50 35.66
C ILE A 114 -20.62 -24.13 34.98
N SER A 115 -20.36 -25.43 35.18
CA SER A 115 -19.24 -26.13 34.54
C SER A 115 -19.37 -26.12 33.02
N ALA A 116 -20.58 -26.37 32.51
CA ALA A 116 -20.87 -26.28 31.07
C ALA A 116 -20.61 -24.86 30.53
N GLN A 117 -21.07 -23.83 31.25
CA GLN A 117 -20.85 -22.43 30.86
C GLN A 117 -19.36 -22.06 30.85
N VAL A 118 -18.58 -22.55 31.82
CA VAL A 118 -17.13 -22.33 31.89
C VAL A 118 -16.42 -23.01 30.72
N ALA A 119 -16.84 -24.22 30.34
CA ALA A 119 -16.29 -24.93 29.18
C ALA A 119 -16.57 -24.18 27.87
N GLU A 120 -17.78 -23.65 27.68
CA GLU A 120 -18.10 -22.80 26.53
C GLU A 120 -17.23 -21.53 26.48
N ILE A 121 -17.05 -20.86 27.63
CA ILE A 121 -16.17 -19.69 27.71
C ILE A 121 -14.73 -20.05 27.33
N GLN A 122 -14.21 -21.19 27.80
CA GLN A 122 -12.87 -21.66 27.45
C GLN A 122 -12.74 -21.94 25.94
N SER A 123 -13.75 -22.58 25.34
CA SER A 123 -13.78 -22.84 23.89
C SER A 123 -13.76 -21.55 23.08
N ALA A 124 -14.69 -20.62 23.38
CA ALA A 124 -14.77 -19.33 22.70
C ALA A 124 -13.49 -18.48 22.87
N THR A 125 -12.86 -18.57 24.04
CA THR A 125 -11.57 -17.92 24.31
C THR A 125 -10.47 -18.51 23.44
N ASN A 126 -10.42 -19.83 23.27
CA ASN A 126 -9.42 -20.50 22.44
C ASN A 126 -9.62 -20.19 20.94
N GLU A 127 -10.86 -20.19 20.47
CA GLU A 127 -11.21 -19.75 19.11
C GLU A 127 -10.76 -18.32 18.85
N SER A 128 -10.99 -17.41 19.82
CA SER A 128 -10.55 -16.02 19.72
C SER A 128 -9.02 -15.89 19.62
N VAL A 129 -8.26 -16.71 20.34
CA VAL A 129 -6.78 -16.75 20.23
C VAL A 129 -6.36 -17.18 18.82
N ILE A 130 -7.01 -18.19 18.24
CA ILE A 130 -6.72 -18.66 16.88
C ILE A 130 -6.98 -17.54 15.87
N SER A 131 -8.14 -16.89 15.93
CA SER A 131 -8.48 -15.78 15.02
C SER A 131 -7.51 -14.60 15.16
N ILE A 132 -7.07 -14.25 16.37
CA ILE A 132 -6.08 -13.18 16.57
C ILE A 132 -4.72 -13.53 15.95
N LYS A 133 -4.30 -14.79 16.02
CA LYS A 133 -3.07 -15.25 15.37
C LYS A 133 -3.17 -15.14 13.85
N GLU A 134 -4.30 -15.51 13.26
CA GLU A 134 -4.55 -15.38 11.83
C GLU A 134 -4.57 -13.90 11.38
N ILE A 135 -5.22 -13.03 12.16
CA ILE A 135 -5.19 -11.57 11.94
C ILE A 135 -3.75 -11.05 12.01
N SER A 136 -2.99 -11.46 13.02
CA SER A 136 -1.58 -11.05 13.18
C SER A 136 -0.71 -11.49 12.01
N ALA A 137 -0.90 -12.71 11.50
CA ALA A 137 -0.21 -13.21 10.31
C ALA A 137 -0.58 -12.41 9.06
N THR A 138 -1.87 -12.08 8.90
CA THR A 138 -2.36 -11.26 7.78
C THR A 138 -1.76 -9.85 7.82
N ILE A 139 -1.70 -9.23 9.00
CA ILE A 139 -1.06 -7.91 9.16
C ILE A 139 0.45 -7.98 8.87
N GLY A 140 1.12 -9.07 9.29
CA GLY A 140 2.52 -9.32 8.93
C GLY A 140 2.74 -9.31 7.42
N ARG A 141 1.91 -10.03 6.67
CA ARG A 141 1.93 -10.02 5.20
C ARG A 141 1.67 -8.63 4.61
N ILE A 142 0.75 -7.85 5.19
CA ILE A 142 0.50 -6.47 4.76
C ILE A 142 1.77 -5.61 4.92
N SER A 143 2.50 -5.78 6.04
CA SER A 143 3.76 -5.07 6.27
C SER A 143 4.84 -5.43 5.25
N GLU A 144 4.97 -6.71 4.88
CA GLU A 144 5.91 -7.16 3.83
C GLU A 144 5.55 -6.59 2.44
N ILE A 145 4.26 -6.59 2.10
CA ILE A 145 3.76 -6.01 0.85
C ILE A 145 4.05 -4.51 0.83
N ALA A 146 3.76 -3.78 1.91
CA ALA A 146 4.06 -2.36 2.01
C ALA A 146 5.56 -2.07 1.83
N SER A 147 6.44 -2.88 2.44
CA SER A 147 7.90 -2.74 2.23
C SER A 147 8.31 -2.97 0.78
N THR A 148 7.70 -3.95 0.11
CA THR A 148 7.98 -4.24 -1.31
C THR A 148 7.51 -3.10 -2.21
N ILE A 149 6.33 -2.54 -1.94
CA ILE A 149 5.80 -1.38 -2.67
C ILE A 149 6.71 -0.17 -2.44
N ALA A 150 7.17 0.08 -1.21
CA ALA A 150 8.06 1.20 -0.91
C ALA A 150 9.34 1.15 -1.78
N ALA A 151 9.98 -0.02 -1.84
CA ALA A 151 11.16 -0.23 -2.67
C ALA A 151 10.86 -0.01 -4.17
N ALA A 152 9.72 -0.52 -4.67
CA ALA A 152 9.31 -0.32 -6.06
C ALA A 152 9.05 1.16 -6.39
N VAL A 153 8.43 1.90 -5.46
CA VAL A 153 8.13 3.33 -5.61
C VAL A 153 9.40 4.16 -5.62
N GLU A 154 10.39 3.86 -4.77
CA GLU A 154 11.70 4.50 -4.81
C GLU A 154 12.40 4.30 -6.17
N GLN A 155 12.40 3.08 -6.70
CA GLN A 155 12.95 2.78 -8.02
C GLN A 155 12.22 3.53 -9.13
N GLN A 156 10.89 3.59 -9.07
CA GLN A 156 10.08 4.32 -10.03
C GLN A 156 10.34 5.84 -9.95
N GLY A 157 10.59 6.38 -8.76
CA GLY A 157 11.00 7.76 -8.56
C GLY A 157 12.32 8.08 -9.22
N ALA A 158 13.33 7.24 -9.03
CA ALA A 158 14.64 7.38 -9.69
C ALA A 158 14.50 7.35 -11.23
N ALA A 159 13.77 6.37 -11.77
CA ALA A 159 13.52 6.26 -13.20
C ALA A 159 12.78 7.50 -13.77
N THR A 160 11.80 8.03 -13.03
CA THR A 160 11.06 9.24 -13.43
C THR A 160 11.97 10.47 -13.48
N CYS A 161 12.89 10.61 -12.51
CA CYS A 161 13.89 11.68 -12.50
C CYS A 161 14.86 11.57 -13.71
N GLU A 162 15.29 10.35 -14.06
CA GLU A 162 16.12 10.13 -15.25
C GLU A 162 15.38 10.46 -16.55
N ILE A 163 14.12 10.02 -16.68
CA ILE A 163 13.27 10.36 -17.83
C ILE A 163 13.14 11.88 -17.96
N SER A 164 12.86 12.58 -16.86
CA SER A 164 12.73 14.04 -16.87
C SER A 164 14.02 14.71 -17.36
N ARG A 165 15.19 14.26 -16.87
CA ARG A 165 16.50 14.74 -17.31
C ARG A 165 16.73 14.48 -18.80
N ASN A 166 16.43 13.28 -19.28
CA ASN A 166 16.59 12.91 -20.68
C ASN A 166 15.70 13.74 -21.61
N VAL A 167 14.45 14.01 -21.20
CA VAL A 167 13.53 14.87 -21.94
C VAL A 167 14.05 16.30 -22.02
N GLN A 168 14.57 16.86 -20.92
CA GLN A 168 15.19 18.20 -20.93
C GLN A 168 16.41 18.26 -21.85
N GLN A 169 17.27 17.23 -21.81
CA GLN A 169 18.43 17.14 -22.69
C GLN A 169 18.02 17.03 -24.17
N ALA A 170 17.02 16.21 -24.48
CA ALA A 170 16.47 16.08 -25.82
C ALA A 170 15.89 17.41 -26.32
N ALA A 171 15.13 18.13 -25.49
CA ALA A 171 14.58 19.44 -25.84
C ALA A 171 15.67 20.51 -26.07
N ALA A 172 16.75 20.49 -25.28
CA ALA A 172 17.91 21.34 -25.54
C ALA A 172 18.61 20.95 -26.85
N GLY A 173 18.71 19.65 -27.14
CA GLY A 173 19.25 19.13 -28.40
C GLY A 173 18.44 19.56 -29.62
N THR A 174 17.10 19.46 -29.57
CA THR A 174 16.23 19.91 -30.68
C THR A 174 16.36 21.41 -30.91
N THR A 175 16.50 22.22 -29.85
CA THR A 175 16.75 23.66 -29.95
C THR A 175 18.07 23.96 -30.66
N LYS A 176 19.16 23.24 -30.34
CA LYS A 176 20.45 23.37 -31.02
C LYS A 176 20.35 23.00 -32.51
N VAL A 177 19.67 21.90 -32.82
CA VAL A 177 19.45 21.47 -34.22
C VAL A 177 18.68 22.55 -35.00
N SER A 178 17.63 23.14 -34.41
CA SER A 178 16.92 24.26 -35.03
C SER A 178 17.83 25.45 -35.34
N HIS A 179 18.77 25.79 -34.44
CA HIS A 179 19.75 26.85 -34.69
C HIS A 179 20.68 26.52 -35.86
N SER A 180 21.24 25.30 -35.89
CA SER A 180 22.08 24.86 -37.01
C SER A 180 21.33 24.86 -38.35
N ILE A 181 20.03 24.54 -38.35
CA ILE A 181 19.20 24.64 -39.57
C ILE A 181 19.04 26.10 -40.03
N PHE A 182 18.92 27.07 -39.12
CA PHE A 182 18.92 28.49 -39.47
C PHE A 182 20.26 28.92 -40.11
N GLU A 183 21.39 28.47 -39.57
CA GLU A 183 22.72 28.74 -40.13
C GLU A 183 22.88 28.12 -41.52
N VAL A 184 22.51 26.85 -41.70
CA VAL A 184 22.54 26.15 -42.99
C VAL A 184 21.66 26.89 -44.02
N ARG A 185 20.46 27.31 -43.62
CA ARG A 185 19.57 28.10 -44.48
C ARG A 185 20.21 29.42 -44.91
N SER A 186 20.92 30.10 -44.01
CA SER A 186 21.60 31.35 -44.32
C SER A 186 22.76 31.14 -45.30
N GLY A 187 23.63 30.15 -45.05
CA GLY A 187 24.74 29.80 -45.94
C GLY A 187 24.29 29.32 -47.33
N ALA A 188 23.19 28.58 -47.42
CA ALA A 188 22.56 28.23 -48.70
C ALA A 188 22.08 29.49 -49.46
N GLY A 189 21.55 30.48 -48.74
CA GLY A 189 21.17 31.78 -49.30
C GLY A 189 22.35 32.57 -49.86
N GLU A 190 23.47 32.63 -49.14
CA GLU A 190 24.71 33.26 -49.60
C GLU A 190 25.29 32.57 -50.83
N THR A 191 25.33 31.23 -50.83
CA THR A 191 25.77 30.42 -51.97
C THR A 191 24.89 30.70 -53.19
N GLY A 192 23.57 30.77 -53.01
CA GLY A 192 22.64 31.13 -54.08
C GLY A 192 22.84 32.54 -54.64
N GLN A 193 23.32 33.50 -53.85
CA GLN A 193 23.70 34.83 -54.32
C GLN A 193 25.05 34.82 -55.05
N ALA A 194 26.03 34.07 -54.57
CA ALA A 194 27.32 33.91 -55.24
C ALA A 194 27.17 33.27 -56.62
N SER A 195 26.39 32.19 -56.74
CA SER A 195 26.11 31.54 -58.02
C SER A 195 25.41 32.48 -59.02
N ARG A 196 24.50 33.35 -58.55
CA ARG A 196 23.88 34.39 -59.40
C ARG A 196 24.89 35.42 -59.91
N ARG A 197 25.85 35.83 -59.07
CA ARG A 197 26.94 36.72 -59.47
C ARG A 197 27.85 36.07 -60.51
N VAL A 198 28.23 34.81 -60.31
CA VAL A 198 29.04 34.03 -61.27
C VAL A 198 28.30 33.90 -62.61
N LEU A 199 27.00 33.57 -62.58
CA LEU A 199 26.19 33.49 -63.80
C LEU A 199 26.14 34.83 -64.55
N SER A 200 25.97 35.95 -63.83
CA SER A 200 26.00 37.28 -64.43
C SER A 200 27.35 37.59 -65.07
N ALA A 201 28.46 37.30 -64.38
CA ALA A 201 29.81 37.52 -64.91
C ALA A 201 30.09 36.65 -66.15
N ALA A 202 29.67 35.38 -66.13
CA ALA A 202 29.78 34.49 -67.29
C ALA A 202 28.97 35.00 -68.48
N LYS A 203 27.78 35.56 -68.24
CA LYS A 203 26.95 36.16 -69.29
C LYS A 203 27.62 37.40 -69.90
N SER A 204 28.11 38.32 -69.07
CA SER A 204 28.86 39.49 -69.54
C SER A 204 30.12 39.10 -70.33
N LEU A 205 30.86 38.08 -69.88
CA LEU A 205 32.04 37.57 -70.59
C LEU A 205 31.66 36.97 -71.96
N SER A 206 30.55 36.23 -72.03
CA SER A 206 30.04 35.69 -73.28
C SER A 206 29.63 36.80 -74.26
N ASP A 207 28.97 37.85 -73.77
CA ASP A 207 28.57 39.00 -74.59
C ASP A 207 29.81 39.73 -75.14
N GLU A 208 30.82 39.99 -74.29
CA GLU A 208 32.06 40.65 -74.70
C GLU A 208 32.89 39.80 -75.68
N SER A 209 32.95 38.48 -75.46
CA SER A 209 33.57 37.55 -76.42
C SER A 209 32.85 37.55 -77.77
N GLY A 210 31.52 37.68 -77.78
CA GLY A 210 30.71 37.82 -78.99
C GLY A 210 31.02 39.12 -79.75
N ARG A 211 31.17 40.23 -79.02
CA ARG A 211 31.58 41.53 -79.59
C ARG A 211 32.99 41.47 -80.19
N LEU A 212 33.95 40.93 -79.45
CA LEU A 212 35.33 40.79 -79.92
C LEU A 212 35.39 39.96 -81.21
N LYS A 213 34.63 38.86 -81.29
CA LYS A 213 34.53 38.04 -82.49
C LYS A 213 33.97 38.83 -83.69
N SER A 214 32.96 39.67 -83.45
CA SER A 214 32.36 40.52 -84.49
C SER A 214 33.35 41.57 -84.99
N GLU A 215 34.04 42.27 -84.09
CA GLU A 215 35.07 43.26 -84.43
C GLU A 215 36.24 42.64 -85.19
N LEU A 216 36.70 41.46 -84.76
CA LEU A 216 37.75 40.72 -85.48
C LEU A 216 37.30 40.33 -86.89
N GLY A 217 36.03 39.94 -87.06
CA GLY A 217 35.43 39.67 -88.37
C GLY A 217 35.46 40.89 -89.29
N LEU A 218 34.97 42.03 -88.79
CA LEU A 218 35.00 43.30 -89.52
C LEU A 218 36.43 43.72 -89.90
N PHE A 219 37.38 43.58 -88.98
CA PHE A 219 38.78 43.87 -89.24
C PHE A 219 39.35 42.98 -90.35
N LEU A 220 39.13 41.66 -90.28
CA LEU A 220 39.61 40.74 -91.32
C LEU A 220 38.98 41.00 -92.69
N ASP A 221 37.70 41.37 -92.74
CA ASP A 221 37.02 41.77 -93.97
C ASP A 221 37.60 43.06 -94.54
N SER A 222 37.92 44.04 -93.68
CA SER A 222 38.56 45.30 -94.08
C SER A 222 39.97 45.10 -94.66
N VAL A 223 40.76 44.18 -94.08
CA VAL A 223 42.10 43.83 -94.56
C VAL A 223 42.03 43.07 -95.88
N ARG A 224 41.00 42.26 -96.12
CA ARG A 224 40.81 41.55 -97.40
C ARG A 224 40.32 42.44 -98.53
N ALA A 225 39.72 43.58 -98.21
CA ALA A 225 39.23 44.56 -99.18
C ALA A 225 40.30 45.62 -99.57
N ALA A 226 41.45 45.64 -98.88
CA ALA A 226 42.62 46.47 -99.17
C ALA A 226 43.67 45.71 -99.99
#